data_AF-H9T8H7-F1
#
_entry.id   AF-H9T8H7-F1
#
_cell.length_a   1.000
_cell.length_b   1.000
_cell.length_c   1.000
_cell.angle_alpha   90.00
_cell.angle_beta   90.00
_cell.angle_gamma   90.00
#
_symmetry.space_group_name_H-M   'P 1'
#
loop_
_entity.id
_entity.type
_entity.pdbx_description
1 polymer ?
#
loop_
_entity_poly.entity_id
_entity_poly.type
_entity_poly.pdbx_seq_one_letter_code
_entity_poly.pdbx_strand_id
1 'polypeptide(L)'
;MRTIGFHGGHTICELGPAPDVRLFFKCLELYVAQDHPEQDWSLLTDRLYRRYLRREELDSARDLMAKAREIFAQKPAATSVEWDAAMLANPEKSWLNSDQPTLADVFVRFFEKFDDACESAESFFDAFKIYQPVRVVISDLSGFTRDQNKPLSEYDALEGEPFWLQ
;
A
#
# COMPACT_ATOMS: atom_id res chain seq x y z
N MET A 1 15.67 -8.16 7.65
CA MET A 1 14.54 -7.23 7.82
C MET A 1 13.68 -7.34 6.58
N ARG A 2 12.36 -7.49 6.72
CA ARG A 2 11.45 -7.63 5.58
C ARG A 2 10.86 -6.26 5.26
N THR A 3 11.43 -5.61 4.26
CA THR A 3 10.90 -4.35 3.71
C THR A 3 9.79 -4.67 2.72
N ILE A 4 8.74 -3.87 2.74
CA ILE A 4 7.55 -4.02 1.91
C ILE A 4 7.47 -2.83 0.97
N GLY A 5 6.98 -3.06 -0.25
CA GLY A 5 6.83 -2.03 -1.27
C GLY A 5 5.61 -2.25 -2.14
N PHE A 6 5.22 -1.20 -2.88
CA PHE A 6 4.33 -1.35 -4.02
C PHE A 6 5.16 -1.76 -5.24
N HIS A 7 4.73 -2.81 -5.92
CA HIS A 7 5.27 -3.18 -7.22
C HIS A 7 4.24 -2.85 -8.29
N GLY A 8 4.65 -2.17 -9.36
CA GLY A 8 3.88 -1.98 -10.57
C GLY A 8 4.80 -1.87 -11.77
N GLY A 9 4.42 -2.46 -12.90
CA GLY A 9 5.25 -2.44 -14.10
C GLY A 9 6.58 -3.15 -13.89
N HIS A 10 7.65 -2.35 -13.81
CA HIS A 10 9.03 -2.79 -13.62
C HIS A 10 9.68 -2.16 -12.37
N THR A 11 8.88 -1.51 -11.52
CA THR A 11 9.37 -0.71 -10.40
C THR A 11 8.84 -1.27 -9.09
N ILE A 12 9.74 -1.40 -8.11
CA ILE A 12 9.38 -1.62 -6.70
C ILE A 12 9.61 -0.29 -5.97
N CYS A 13 8.55 0.24 -5.39
CA CYS A 13 8.53 1.47 -4.62
C CYS A 13 8.46 1.13 -3.13
N GLU A 14 9.61 1.21 -2.44
CA GLU A 14 9.71 0.81 -1.04
C GLU A 14 8.93 1.73 -0.09
N LEU A 15 8.17 1.12 0.81
CA LEU A 15 7.32 1.81 1.78
C LEU A 15 7.96 1.80 3.16
N GLY A 16 8.42 0.63 3.60
CA GLY A 16 9.05 0.42 4.90
C GLY A 16 8.85 -0.98 5.45
N PRO A 17 9.19 -1.19 6.73
CA PRO A 17 8.95 -2.45 7.43
C PRO A 17 7.46 -2.83 7.42
N ALA A 18 7.18 -4.14 7.47
CA ALA A 18 5.81 -4.66 7.48
C ALA A 18 4.86 -4.04 8.54
N PRO A 19 5.31 -3.68 9.76
CA PRO A 19 4.46 -2.96 10.72
C PRO A 19 3.91 -1.63 10.19
N ASP A 20 4.71 -0.86 9.46
CA ASP A 20 4.29 0.44 8.91
C ASP A 20 3.20 0.25 7.86
N VAL A 21 3.39 -0.73 6.98
CA VAL A 21 2.42 -1.04 5.92
C VAL A 21 1.12 -1.58 6.52
N ARG A 22 1.18 -2.44 7.53
CA ARG A 22 -0.01 -2.88 8.27
C ARG A 22 -0.74 -1.71 8.93
N LEU A 23 0.00 -0.77 9.53
CA LEU A 23 -0.61 0.39 10.16
C LEU A 23 -1.32 1.29 9.13
N PHE A 24 -0.70 1.53 7.97
CA PHE A 24 -1.33 2.28 6.88
C PHE A 24 -2.69 1.67 6.47
N PHE A 25 -2.73 0.37 6.16
CA PHE A 25 -3.98 -0.29 5.78
C PHE A 25 -4.99 -0.38 6.93
N LYS A 26 -4.53 -0.52 8.18
CA LYS A 26 -5.42 -0.43 9.35
C LYS A 26 -6.07 0.96 9.45
N CYS A 27 -5.30 2.04 9.21
CA CYS A 27 -5.83 3.39 9.20
C CYS A 27 -6.81 3.61 8.03
N LEU A 28 -6.56 3.02 6.85
CA LEU A 28 -7.50 3.06 5.72
C LEU A 28 -8.83 2.40 6.11
N GLU A 29 -8.78 1.22 6.71
CA GLU A 29 -9.99 0.52 7.14
C GLU A 29 -10.78 1.34 8.19
N LEU A 30 -10.10 1.86 9.21
CA LEU A 30 -10.72 2.57 10.33
C LEU A 30 -11.26 3.95 9.97
N TYR A 31 -10.50 4.74 9.23
CA TYR A 31 -10.81 6.16 9.01
C TYR A 31 -11.41 6.46 7.64
N VAL A 32 -11.35 5.50 6.72
CA VAL A 32 -11.85 5.68 5.36
C VAL A 32 -13.00 4.70 5.12
N ALA A 33 -12.76 3.40 5.16
CA ALA A 33 -13.78 2.42 4.80
C ALA A 33 -14.97 2.40 5.78
N GLN A 34 -14.72 2.49 7.09
CA GLN A 34 -15.78 2.50 8.11
C GLN A 34 -16.51 3.85 8.21
N ASP A 35 -15.79 4.97 8.11
CA ASP A 35 -16.36 6.32 8.24
C ASP A 35 -17.10 6.77 6.95
N HIS A 36 -16.77 6.19 5.79
CA HIS A 36 -17.27 6.61 4.47
C HIS A 36 -17.77 5.44 3.60
N PRO A 37 -18.75 4.62 4.06
CA PRO A 37 -19.13 3.38 3.38
C PRO A 37 -19.80 3.57 2.01
N GLU A 38 -20.06 4.80 1.57
CA GLU A 38 -20.70 5.11 0.29
C GLU A 38 -19.81 4.86 -0.94
N GLN A 39 -18.50 4.67 -0.75
CA GLN A 39 -17.55 4.38 -1.82
C GLN A 39 -17.05 2.94 -1.73
N ASP A 40 -16.69 2.36 -2.87
CA ASP A 40 -16.10 1.02 -2.93
C ASP A 40 -14.62 1.04 -2.53
N TRP A 41 -14.36 1.10 -1.23
CA TRP A 41 -13.00 1.08 -0.68
C TRP A 41 -12.31 -0.27 -0.81
N SER A 42 -13.00 -1.32 -1.27
CA SER A 42 -12.44 -2.66 -1.42
C SER A 42 -11.26 -2.70 -2.38
N LEU A 43 -11.16 -1.75 -3.32
CA LEU A 43 -9.98 -1.57 -4.17
C LEU A 43 -8.71 -1.31 -3.35
N LEU A 44 -8.81 -0.56 -2.24
CA LEU A 44 -7.66 -0.29 -1.37
C LEU A 44 -7.55 -1.31 -0.24
N THR A 45 -8.66 -1.63 0.43
CA THR A 45 -8.65 -2.43 1.68
C THR A 45 -8.65 -3.94 1.46
N ASP A 46 -9.03 -4.42 0.28
CA ASP A 46 -8.91 -5.85 -0.09
C ASP A 46 -7.95 -6.03 -1.27
N ARG A 47 -8.24 -5.43 -2.43
CA ARG A 47 -7.47 -5.67 -3.65
C ARG A 47 -6.02 -5.25 -3.52
N LEU A 48 -5.75 -3.98 -3.24
CA LEU A 48 -4.39 -3.49 -3.07
C LEU A 48 -3.73 -4.13 -1.83
N TYR A 49 -4.47 -4.26 -0.73
CA TYR A 49 -3.96 -4.82 0.52
C TYR A 49 -3.43 -6.25 0.36
N ARG A 50 -4.19 -7.17 -0.26
CA ARG A 50 -3.84 -8.60 -0.26
C ARG A 50 -3.71 -9.23 -1.65
N ARG A 51 -4.31 -8.63 -2.67
CA ARG A 51 -4.34 -9.17 -4.03
C ARG A 51 -3.47 -8.30 -4.94
N TYR A 52 -4.09 -7.74 -5.96
CA TYR A 52 -3.52 -6.84 -6.94
C TYR A 52 -4.64 -6.02 -7.57
N LEU A 53 -4.27 -4.87 -8.13
CA LEU A 53 -5.15 -4.03 -8.95
C LEU A 53 -5.09 -4.48 -10.40
N ARG A 54 -6.27 -4.68 -11.01
CA ARG A 54 -6.41 -4.89 -12.45
C ARG A 54 -6.22 -3.56 -13.17
N ARG A 55 -5.93 -3.64 -14.47
CA ARG A 55 -5.62 -2.45 -15.28
C ARG A 55 -6.80 -1.48 -15.29
N GLU A 56 -8.01 -2.01 -15.46
CA GLU A 56 -9.26 -1.24 -15.46
C GLU A 56 -9.66 -0.67 -14.09
N GLU A 57 -8.97 -1.08 -13.01
CA GLU A 57 -9.21 -0.60 -11.65
C GLU A 57 -8.23 0.53 -11.25
N LEU A 58 -7.20 0.82 -12.04
CA LEU A 58 -6.12 1.75 -11.66
C LEU A 58 -6.61 3.19 -11.45
N ASP A 59 -7.38 3.74 -12.39
CA ASP A 59 -7.91 5.10 -12.29
C ASP A 59 -8.78 5.26 -11.04
N SER A 60 -9.71 4.32 -10.84
CA SER A 60 -10.57 4.29 -9.65
C SER A 60 -9.77 4.16 -8.35
N ALA A 61 -8.73 3.32 -8.33
CA ALA A 61 -7.88 3.15 -7.16
C ALA A 61 -7.05 4.42 -6.85
N ARG A 62 -6.58 5.14 -7.87
CA ARG A 62 -5.93 6.45 -7.73
C ARG A 62 -6.85 7.50 -7.14
N ASP A 63 -8.08 7.60 -7.66
CA ASP A 63 -9.08 8.53 -7.14
C ASP A 63 -9.41 8.22 -5.67
N LEU A 64 -9.57 6.94 -5.32
CA LEU A 64 -9.79 6.53 -3.93
C LEU A 64 -8.57 6.84 -3.05
N MET A 65 -7.35 6.58 -3.54
CA MET A 65 -6.12 6.87 -2.79
C MET A 65 -5.97 8.38 -2.54
N ALA A 66 -6.32 9.22 -3.51
CA ALA A 66 -6.33 10.67 -3.37
C ALA A 66 -7.35 11.13 -2.31
N LYS A 67 -8.57 10.60 -2.34
CA LYS A 67 -9.58 10.88 -1.32
C LYS A 67 -9.16 10.40 0.07
N ALA A 68 -8.55 9.21 0.17
CA ALA A 68 -8.01 8.70 1.42
C ALA A 68 -6.94 9.64 2.00
N ARG A 69 -6.09 10.21 1.13
CA ARG A 69 -5.12 11.25 1.53
C ARG A 69 -5.80 12.50 2.07
N GLU A 70 -6.85 12.98 1.41
CA GLU A 70 -7.63 14.14 1.88
C GLU A 70 -8.27 13.89 3.25
N ILE A 71 -8.84 12.70 3.46
CA ILE A 71 -9.40 12.29 4.75
C ILE A 71 -8.31 12.24 5.82
N PHE A 72 -7.16 11.63 5.52
CA PHE A 72 -6.02 11.54 6.43
C PHE A 72 -5.44 12.91 6.79
N ALA A 73 -5.53 13.90 5.90
CA ALA A 73 -5.11 15.28 6.18
C ALA A 73 -5.98 15.95 7.26
N GLN A 74 -7.18 15.44 7.53
CA GLN A 74 -8.05 15.92 8.61
C GLN A 74 -7.89 15.15 9.92
N LYS A 75 -7.05 14.10 9.95
CA LYS A 75 -6.84 13.23 11.13
C LYS A 75 -5.49 13.58 11.79
N PRO A 76 -5.47 14.19 12.99
CA PRO A 76 -4.24 14.51 13.68
C PRO A 76 -3.45 13.24 14.02
N ALA A 77 -2.16 13.17 13.66
CA ALA A 77 -1.37 11.96 13.85
C ALA A 77 -1.24 11.58 15.34
N ALA A 78 -1.03 12.59 16.20
CA ALA A 78 -0.81 12.41 17.63
C ALA A 78 -1.98 11.75 18.39
N THR A 79 -3.22 11.89 17.91
CA THR A 79 -4.42 11.36 18.58
C THR A 79 -5.10 10.25 17.80
N SER A 80 -4.77 10.08 16.52
CA SER A 80 -5.39 9.03 15.68
C SER A 80 -4.68 7.69 15.81
N VAL A 81 -3.42 7.66 16.23
CA VAL A 81 -2.67 6.41 16.37
C VAL A 81 -2.01 6.34 17.73
N GLU A 82 -2.10 5.18 18.37
CA GLU A 82 -1.27 4.86 19.53
C GLU A 82 0.13 4.49 19.06
N TRP A 83 1.06 5.43 19.19
CA TRP A 83 2.44 5.29 18.73
C TRP A 83 3.29 4.50 19.74
N ASP A 84 3.94 3.43 19.26
CA ASP A 84 4.94 2.70 20.05
C ASP A 84 6.31 3.38 19.87
N ALA A 85 6.74 4.11 20.91
CA ALA A 85 8.01 4.82 20.92
C ALA A 85 9.23 3.89 20.70
N ALA A 86 9.18 2.63 21.15
CA ALA A 86 10.28 1.69 20.96
C ALA A 86 10.34 1.14 19.53
N MET A 87 9.20 1.06 18.83
CA MET A 87 9.16 0.76 17.38
C MET A 87 9.72 1.94 16.58
N LEU A 88 9.26 3.17 16.88
CA LEU A 88 9.66 4.38 16.15
C LEU A 88 11.14 4.75 16.34
N ALA A 89 11.72 4.47 17.51
CA ALA A 89 13.13 4.72 17.76
C ALA A 89 14.09 3.76 17.02
N ASN A 90 13.57 2.71 16.38
CA ASN A 90 14.37 1.74 15.66
C ASN A 90 14.06 1.77 14.15
N PRO A 91 15.00 2.26 13.31
CA PRO A 91 14.85 2.30 11.85
C PRO A 91 14.66 0.93 11.19
N GLU A 92 15.00 -0.16 11.87
CA GLU A 92 14.73 -1.51 11.38
C GLU A 92 13.27 -1.94 11.58
N LYS A 93 12.53 -1.19 12.39
CA LYS A 93 11.18 -1.52 12.85
C LYS A 93 10.12 -0.57 12.31
N SER A 94 10.46 0.71 12.13
CA SER A 94 9.59 1.70 11.51
C SER A 94 10.39 2.78 10.80
N TRP A 95 9.87 3.25 9.68
CA TRP A 95 10.33 4.42 8.94
C TRP A 95 9.36 5.61 9.10
N LEU A 96 8.28 5.43 9.86
CA LEU A 96 7.29 6.48 10.08
C LEU A 96 7.82 7.54 11.04
N ASN A 97 7.35 8.77 10.85
CA ASN A 97 7.59 9.86 11.78
C ASN A 97 6.27 10.30 12.40
N SER A 98 6.04 9.97 13.67
CA SER A 98 4.83 10.32 14.42
C SER A 98 4.71 11.81 14.76
N ASP A 99 5.79 12.58 14.64
CA ASP A 99 5.81 14.01 14.97
C ASP A 99 5.17 14.88 13.89
N GLN A 100 4.74 14.26 12.79
CA GLN A 100 4.02 14.94 11.72
C GLN A 100 2.61 15.35 12.16
N PRO A 101 2.04 16.44 11.61
CA PRO A 101 0.77 16.96 12.13
C PRO A 101 -0.43 16.06 11.79
N THR A 102 -0.46 15.44 10.61
CA THR A 102 -1.59 14.64 10.14
C THR A 102 -1.17 13.24 9.69
N LEU A 103 -2.12 12.31 9.61
CA LEU A 103 -1.85 10.99 9.02
C LEU A 103 -1.42 11.09 7.55
N ALA A 104 -1.86 12.12 6.82
CA ALA A 104 -1.43 12.31 5.44
C ALA A 104 0.07 12.62 5.34
N ASP A 105 0.60 13.36 6.32
CA ASP A 105 2.02 13.70 6.41
C ASP A 105 2.86 12.50 6.88
N VAL A 106 2.35 11.72 7.85
CA VAL A 106 3.01 10.48 8.29
C VAL A 106 3.15 9.49 7.12
N PHE A 107 2.07 9.32 6.35
CA PHE A 107 2.01 8.36 5.24
C PHE A 107 2.30 8.99 3.88
N VAL A 108 2.91 10.18 3.81
CA VAL A 108 3.15 10.89 2.54
C VAL A 108 3.82 10.00 1.49
N ARG A 109 4.82 9.21 1.93
CA ARG A 109 5.52 8.25 1.09
C ARG A 109 4.58 7.20 0.49
N PHE A 110 3.59 6.73 1.23
CA PHE A 110 2.66 5.70 0.75
C PHE A 110 1.83 6.22 -0.41
N PHE A 111 1.34 7.46 -0.29
CA PHE A 111 0.58 8.09 -1.36
C PHE A 111 1.43 8.33 -2.61
N GLU A 112 2.64 8.86 -2.45
CA GLU A 112 3.56 9.11 -3.57
C GLU A 112 4.01 7.81 -4.25
N LYS A 113 4.42 6.81 -3.46
CA LYS A 113 4.92 5.54 -3.97
C LYS A 113 3.83 4.67 -4.59
N PHE A 114 2.58 4.84 -4.18
CA PHE A 114 1.45 4.22 -4.86
C PHE A 114 1.30 4.79 -6.28
N ASP A 115 1.36 6.12 -6.41
CA ASP A 115 1.24 6.77 -7.71
C ASP A 115 2.41 6.40 -8.64
N ASP A 116 3.65 6.41 -8.14
CA ASP A 116 4.85 5.94 -8.86
C ASP A 116 4.67 4.50 -9.40
N ALA A 117 4.08 3.61 -8.59
CA ALA A 117 3.84 2.22 -9.00
C ALA A 117 2.74 2.12 -10.07
N CYS A 118 1.68 2.92 -9.97
CA CYS A 118 0.64 3.02 -11.00
C CYS A 118 1.21 3.55 -12.32
N GLU A 119 1.98 4.64 -12.30
CA GLU A 119 2.64 5.20 -13.49
C GLU A 119 3.55 4.18 -14.16
N SER A 120 4.33 3.43 -13.36
CA SER A 120 5.20 2.37 -13.89
C SER A 120 4.40 1.24 -14.54
N ALA A 121 3.27 0.83 -13.97
CA ALA A 121 2.41 -0.20 -14.55
C ALA A 121 1.79 0.23 -15.88
N GLU A 122 1.35 1.49 -15.99
CA GLU A 122 0.81 2.08 -17.21
C GLU A 122 1.89 2.20 -18.29
N SER A 123 3.04 2.79 -17.96
CA SER A 123 4.18 2.94 -18.87
C SER A 123 4.67 1.60 -19.41
N PHE A 124 4.74 0.58 -18.53
CA PHE A 124 5.11 -0.78 -18.93
C PHE A 124 4.07 -1.38 -19.89
N PHE A 125 2.79 -1.23 -19.60
CA PHE A 125 1.72 -1.69 -20.50
C PHE A 125 1.79 -0.96 -21.85
N ASP A 126 2.05 0.34 -21.87
CA ASP A 126 2.14 1.10 -23.10
C ASP A 126 3.31 0.67 -23.99
N ALA A 127 4.46 0.39 -23.39
CA ALA A 127 5.65 -0.08 -24.09
C ALA A 127 5.53 -1.53 -24.59
N PHE A 128 5.02 -2.45 -23.75
CA PHE A 128 5.12 -3.89 -24.01
C PHE A 128 3.78 -4.57 -24.34
N LYS A 129 2.65 -3.85 -24.17
CA LYS A 129 1.28 -4.39 -24.31
C LYS A 129 0.98 -5.59 -23.42
N ILE A 130 1.74 -5.72 -22.32
CA ILE A 130 1.59 -6.74 -21.29
C ILE A 130 1.38 -6.01 -19.98
N TYR A 131 0.27 -6.28 -19.30
CA TYR A 131 -0.02 -5.63 -18.03
C TYR A 131 0.70 -6.35 -16.89
N GLN A 132 1.51 -5.60 -16.15
CA GLN A 132 2.15 -6.05 -14.90
C GLN A 132 1.45 -5.34 -13.74
N PRO A 133 0.72 -6.07 -12.88
CA PRO A 133 -0.23 -5.47 -11.97
C PRO A 133 0.42 -4.74 -10.79
N VAL A 134 -0.30 -3.75 -10.28
CA VAL A 134 0.05 -3.05 -9.03
C VAL A 134 -0.35 -3.90 -7.83
N ARG A 135 0.59 -4.20 -6.93
CA ARG A 135 0.36 -4.99 -5.71
C ARG A 135 1.41 -4.72 -4.64
N VAL A 136 1.09 -5.09 -3.41
CA VAL A 136 2.05 -5.05 -2.28
C VAL A 136 2.92 -6.31 -2.31
N VAL A 137 4.24 -6.14 -2.23
CA VAL A 137 5.24 -7.22 -2.28
C VAL A 137 6.31 -7.03 -1.21
N ILE A 138 7.03 -8.12 -0.91
CA ILE A 138 8.33 -8.01 -0.23
C ILE A 138 9.34 -7.40 -1.21
N SER A 139 10.06 -6.34 -0.79
CA SER A 139 10.96 -5.59 -1.68
C SER A 139 12.35 -6.20 -1.84
N ASP A 140 12.78 -7.09 -0.93
CA ASP A 140 14.04 -7.80 -1.10
C ASP A 140 13.98 -8.78 -2.29
N LEU A 141 15.13 -9.05 -2.91
CA LEU A 141 15.19 -9.84 -4.15
C LEU A 141 14.56 -11.23 -4.00
N SER A 142 14.75 -11.87 -2.85
CA SER A 142 14.23 -13.22 -2.59
C SER A 142 12.71 -13.25 -2.43
N GLY A 143 12.17 -12.33 -1.64
CA GLY A 143 10.73 -12.17 -1.43
C GLY A 143 10.03 -11.67 -2.69
N PHE A 144 10.65 -10.74 -3.42
CA PHE A 144 10.13 -10.27 -4.69
C PHE A 144 10.08 -11.39 -5.73
N THR A 145 11.16 -12.18 -5.89
CA THR A 145 11.18 -13.30 -6.83
C THR A 145 10.09 -14.33 -6.51
N ARG A 146 9.83 -14.58 -5.22
CA ARG A 146 8.72 -15.44 -4.78
C ARG A 146 7.37 -14.88 -5.21
N ASP A 147 7.10 -13.61 -4.92
CA ASP A 147 5.82 -12.95 -5.21
C ASP A 147 5.62 -12.74 -6.72
N GLN A 148 6.70 -12.48 -7.47
CA GLN A 148 6.71 -12.33 -8.93
C GLN A 148 6.32 -13.63 -9.64
N ASN A 149 6.85 -14.77 -9.19
CA ASN A 149 6.58 -16.07 -9.81
C ASN A 149 5.22 -16.66 -9.45
N LYS A 150 4.46 -16.04 -8.55
CA LYS A 150 3.12 -16.49 -8.19
C LYS A 150 2.10 -16.14 -9.29
N PRO A 151 1.33 -17.12 -9.79
CA PRO A 151 0.20 -16.88 -10.68
C PRO A 151 -0.83 -15.96 -10.04
N LEU A 152 -1.45 -15.08 -10.83
CA LEU A 152 -2.51 -14.17 -10.35
C LEU A 152 -3.72 -14.92 -9.78
N SER A 153 -3.99 -16.14 -10.27
CA SER A 153 -5.04 -17.00 -9.72
C SER A 153 -4.82 -17.37 -8.25
N GLU A 154 -3.56 -17.43 -7.77
CA GLU A 154 -3.29 -17.63 -6.35
C GLU A 154 -3.65 -16.40 -5.52
N TYR A 155 -3.47 -15.19 -6.07
CA TYR A 155 -3.92 -13.94 -5.43
C TYR A 155 -5.45 -13.83 -5.45
N ASP A 156 -6.09 -14.21 -6.55
CA ASP A 156 -7.56 -14.20 -6.67
C ASP A 156 -8.22 -15.18 -5.69
N ALA A 157 -7.58 -16.33 -5.43
CA ALA A 157 -8.02 -17.32 -4.45
C ALA A 157 -7.61 -17.01 -3.00
N LEU A 158 -6.90 -15.90 -2.76
CA LEU A 158 -6.39 -15.58 -1.43
C LEU A 158 -7.54 -15.17 -0.49
N GLU A 159 -7.62 -15.91 0.62
CA GLU A 159 -8.45 -15.62 1.79
C GLU A 159 -7.53 -15.46 3.01
N GLY A 160 -7.77 -14.45 3.85
CA GLY A 160 -6.92 -14.21 5.04
C GLY A 160 -5.61 -13.46 4.76
N GLU A 161 -4.55 -13.78 5.49
CA GLU A 161 -3.33 -12.95 5.49
C GLU A 161 -2.67 -12.81 4.11
N PRO A 162 -2.28 -11.59 3.70
CA PRO A 162 -1.64 -11.34 2.42
C PRO A 162 -0.27 -12.01 2.30
N PHE A 163 0.17 -12.35 1.08
CA PHE A 163 1.46 -13.01 0.86
C PHE A 163 2.67 -12.22 1.37
N TRP A 164 2.61 -10.89 1.37
CA TRP A 164 3.70 -10.05 1.87
C TRP A 164 3.84 -10.10 3.41
N LEU A 165 2.85 -10.65 4.12
CA LEU A 165 2.93 -10.95 5.56
C LEU A 165 3.36 -12.40 5.87
N GLN A 166 3.44 -13.27 4.86
CA GLN A 166 3.89 -14.66 4.99
C GLN A 166 5.41 -14.77 4.86
#